data_AF-A0A6J4TG41-F1
#
_entry.id   AF-A0A6J4TG41-F1
#
_cell.length_a   1.000
_cell.length_b   1.000
_cell.length_c   1.000
_cell.angle_alpha   90.00
_cell.angle_beta   90.00
_cell.angle_gamma   90.00
#
_symmetry.space_group_name_H-M   'P 1'
#
loop_
_entity.id
_entity.type
_entity.pdbx_description
1 polymer ?
#
loop_
_entity_poly.entity_id
_entity_poly.type
_entity_poly.pdbx_seq_one_letter_code
_entity_poly.pdbx_strand_id
1 'polypeptide(L)'
;MRRTVGLLLAFAVFLASGLALTAAAVTLPVQTARLDRSAADTATVRRFYAAVNDALRTGRPPVFDDLVAPEVLRAQTQPGAEPGADVRGGFDRLQTAFAGLELRVEALVADGGHALALVAVDGDRRDLEPGLPIHGSTATWRAVDRFRLDEGRIVAFDRQEQDRDAASARPLFDAPLARLPAPPAVVEVARVTLPPGARLSGLVGPGPELLLLEAGALTARLAARVQPGSTPDGTTDEGQVSLRPGDLLVVPTGTPFAMENGGRVPAVVLEVALRPTAERSPENEGVDAPALGLAALNPGVAVQRLAHGFTADLPAGPATVVATRLTLAPGAGIASHAVDGAELLAVEAGTLGIAVSAGDGKLTRATGADRLIPPTTPASGDGGTVRDGALAAGEGAFLRTGARYAARNTGTEPVVLVVVRVVPDVPAGR
;
A
#
# COMPACT_ATOMS: atom_id res chain seq x y z
N MET A 1 15.75 -18.91 80.95
CA MET A 1 15.72 -20.15 80.14
C MET A 1 14.78 -20.10 78.93
N ARG A 2 13.52 -19.63 79.03
CA ARG A 2 12.59 -19.60 77.87
C ARG A 2 13.05 -18.77 76.66
N ARG A 3 13.74 -17.64 76.87
CA ARG A 3 14.26 -16.79 75.78
C ARG A 3 15.41 -17.43 74.99
N THR A 4 16.27 -18.19 75.66
CA THR A 4 17.43 -18.85 75.04
C THR A 4 17.02 -20.02 74.15
N VAL A 5 15.96 -20.74 74.54
CA VAL A 5 15.40 -21.85 73.75
C VAL A 5 14.73 -21.34 72.47
N GLY A 6 14.02 -20.21 72.52
CA GLY A 6 13.39 -19.62 71.33
C GLY A 6 14.39 -19.14 70.26
N LEU A 7 15.54 -18.60 70.68
CA LEU A 7 16.57 -18.10 69.78
C LEU A 7 17.32 -19.24 69.06
N LEU A 8 17.58 -20.34 69.75
CA LEU A 8 18.16 -21.54 69.15
C LEU A 8 17.21 -22.22 68.15
N LEU A 9 15.90 -22.24 68.44
CA LEU A 9 14.91 -22.81 67.53
C LEU A 9 14.77 -21.97 66.24
N ALA A 10 14.73 -20.64 66.38
CA ALA A 10 14.67 -19.74 65.22
C ALA A 10 15.92 -19.87 64.33
N PHE A 11 17.11 -19.99 64.94
CA PHE A 11 18.35 -20.19 64.20
C PHE A 11 18.39 -21.55 63.48
N ALA A 12 17.92 -22.62 64.13
CA ALA A 12 17.84 -23.95 63.53
C ALA A 12 16.87 -24.00 62.33
N VAL A 13 15.71 -23.32 62.43
CA VAL A 13 14.77 -23.20 61.32
C VAL A 13 15.39 -22.40 60.16
N PHE A 14 16.04 -21.27 60.44
CA PHE A 14 16.69 -20.46 59.41
C PHE A 14 17.80 -21.25 58.68
N LEU A 15 18.59 -22.03 59.42
CA LEU A 15 19.65 -22.86 58.86
C LEU A 15 19.08 -24.00 58.01
N ALA A 16 18.02 -24.66 58.47
CA ALA A 16 17.35 -25.74 57.75
C ALA A 16 16.66 -25.23 56.47
N SER A 17 16.01 -24.06 56.52
CA SER A 17 15.42 -23.42 55.35
C SER A 17 16.48 -22.98 54.34
N GLY A 18 17.60 -22.43 54.80
CA GLY A 18 18.74 -22.08 53.95
C GLY A 18 19.36 -23.30 53.25
N LEU A 19 19.60 -24.39 53.98
CA LEU A 19 20.12 -25.64 53.42
C LEU A 19 19.14 -26.30 52.44
N ALA A 20 17.84 -26.29 52.72
CA ALA A 20 16.82 -26.84 51.81
C ALA A 20 16.72 -26.03 50.50
N LEU A 21 16.80 -24.69 50.57
CA LEU A 21 16.81 -23.83 49.38
C LEU A 21 18.10 -23.99 48.56
N THR A 22 19.24 -24.18 49.22
CA THR A 22 20.53 -24.39 48.54
C THR A 22 20.59 -25.78 47.89
N ALA A 23 20.06 -26.81 48.55
CA ALA A 23 19.94 -28.15 47.98
C ALA A 23 18.95 -28.19 46.80
N ALA A 24 17.83 -27.47 46.88
CA ALA A 24 16.88 -27.33 45.77
C ALA A 24 17.44 -26.54 44.58
N ALA A 25 18.34 -25.58 44.80
CA ALA A 25 19.04 -24.88 43.74
C ALA A 25 20.10 -25.76 43.03
N VAL A 26 20.70 -26.72 43.75
CA VAL A 26 21.72 -27.65 43.20
C VAL A 26 21.09 -28.84 42.45
N THR A 27 19.80 -29.13 42.66
CA THR A 27 19.08 -30.24 42.00
C THR A 27 18.18 -29.82 40.84
N LEU A 28 18.40 -28.65 40.21
CA LEU A 28 17.64 -28.18 39.05
C LEU A 28 18.42 -28.34 37.71
N PRO A 29 18.59 -29.56 37.18
CA PRO A 29 19.12 -29.78 35.81
C PRO A 29 18.18 -29.21 34.72
N VAL A 30 16.95 -28.83 35.08
CA VAL A 30 15.95 -28.26 34.16
C VAL A 30 16.28 -26.81 33.80
N GLN A 31 16.94 -26.04 34.68
CA GLN A 31 17.30 -24.65 34.37
C GLN A 31 18.51 -24.55 33.43
N THR A 32 19.52 -25.40 33.62
CA THR A 32 20.71 -25.43 32.73
C THR A 32 20.34 -25.89 31.32
N ALA A 33 19.58 -26.97 31.18
CA ALA A 33 19.12 -27.43 29.85
C ALA A 33 18.25 -26.39 29.12
N ARG A 34 17.47 -25.58 29.86
CA ARG A 34 16.66 -24.49 29.29
C ARG A 34 17.52 -23.29 28.86
N LEU A 35 18.53 -22.92 29.64
CA LEU A 35 19.48 -21.87 29.30
C LEU A 35 20.33 -22.25 28.07
N ASP A 36 20.82 -23.49 28.03
CA ASP A 36 21.60 -24.01 26.90
C ASP A 36 20.77 -24.05 25.60
N ARG A 37 19.51 -24.50 25.70
CA ARG A 37 18.58 -24.49 24.56
C ARG A 37 18.24 -23.08 24.09
N SER A 38 17.98 -22.14 25.02
CA SER A 38 17.72 -20.73 24.68
C SER A 38 18.91 -20.09 23.94
N ALA A 39 20.14 -20.38 24.37
CA ALA A 39 21.35 -19.93 23.70
C ALA A 39 21.48 -20.53 22.28
N ALA A 40 21.19 -21.83 22.12
CA ALA A 40 21.20 -22.50 20.83
C ALA A 40 20.14 -21.95 19.86
N ASP A 41 18.91 -21.75 20.34
CA ASP A 41 17.80 -21.19 19.56
C ASP A 41 18.14 -19.76 19.09
N THR A 42 18.70 -18.95 19.99
CA THR A 42 19.21 -17.59 19.68
C THR A 42 20.29 -17.64 18.59
N ALA A 43 21.23 -18.59 18.66
CA ALA A 43 22.27 -18.73 17.65
C ALA A 43 21.71 -19.16 16.28
N THR A 44 20.68 -20.00 16.24
CA THR A 44 19.98 -20.36 15.00
C THR A 44 19.29 -19.15 14.36
N VAL A 45 18.54 -18.36 15.13
CA VAL A 45 17.87 -17.15 14.60
C VAL A 45 18.89 -16.11 14.09
N ARG A 46 20.02 -15.94 14.77
CA ARG A 46 21.09 -15.04 14.27
C ARG A 46 21.70 -15.52 12.95
N ARG A 47 21.92 -16.82 12.78
CA ARG A 47 22.40 -17.41 11.52
C ARG A 47 21.39 -17.22 10.39
N PHE A 48 20.10 -17.33 10.70
CA PHE A 48 19.03 -17.02 9.74
C PHE A 48 19.13 -15.58 9.22
N TYR A 49 19.21 -14.57 10.10
CA TYR A 49 19.35 -13.17 9.64
C TYR A 49 20.66 -12.90 8.90
N ALA A 50 21.76 -13.54 9.31
CA ALA A 50 23.03 -13.44 8.59
C ALA A 50 22.92 -13.95 7.15
N ALA A 51 22.25 -15.09 6.94
CA ALA A 51 22.00 -15.65 5.60
C ALA A 51 21.09 -14.74 4.76
N VAL A 52 20.05 -14.16 5.37
CA VAL A 52 19.17 -13.20 4.70
C VAL A 52 19.93 -11.93 4.30
N ASN A 53 20.74 -11.36 5.18
CA ASN A 53 21.53 -10.16 4.86
C ASN A 53 22.60 -10.45 3.80
N ASP A 54 23.20 -11.64 3.79
CA ASP A 54 24.11 -12.05 2.71
C ASP A 54 23.37 -12.13 1.36
N ALA A 55 22.15 -12.67 1.34
CA ALA A 55 21.30 -12.69 0.16
C ALA A 55 20.95 -11.28 -0.33
N LEU A 56 20.46 -10.41 0.56
CA LEU A 56 20.13 -9.02 0.23
C LEU A 56 21.33 -8.26 -0.34
N ARG A 57 22.53 -8.46 0.22
CA ARG A 57 23.77 -7.83 -0.22
C ARG A 57 24.28 -8.36 -1.56
N THR A 58 24.19 -9.67 -1.78
CA THR A 58 24.78 -10.33 -2.97
C THR A 58 23.79 -10.50 -4.13
N GLY A 59 22.50 -10.34 -3.85
CA GLY A 59 21.40 -10.65 -4.74
C GLY A 59 21.27 -12.12 -5.12
N ARG A 60 21.87 -13.02 -4.34
CA ARG A 60 21.71 -14.47 -4.48
C ARG A 60 20.65 -14.96 -3.50
N PRO A 61 19.89 -16.02 -3.84
CA PRO A 61 18.95 -16.60 -2.89
C PRO A 61 19.63 -16.99 -1.58
N PRO A 62 18.99 -16.79 -0.41
CA PRO A 62 19.58 -17.14 0.88
C PRO A 62 19.85 -18.64 0.97
N VAL A 63 21.06 -18.97 1.40
CA VAL A 63 21.48 -20.35 1.67
C VAL A 63 21.16 -20.65 3.13
N PHE A 64 20.12 -21.45 3.36
CA PHE A 64 19.63 -21.74 4.70
C PHE A 64 20.20 -23.02 5.33
N ASP A 65 21.18 -23.72 4.76
CA ASP A 65 21.94 -24.86 5.33
C ASP A 65 21.33 -25.53 6.58
N ASP A 66 20.22 -26.25 6.42
CA ASP A 66 19.46 -26.91 7.50
C ASP A 66 18.86 -26.02 8.61
N LEU A 67 19.04 -24.70 8.58
CA LEU A 67 18.48 -23.71 9.51
C LEU A 67 16.97 -23.59 9.42
N VAL A 68 16.37 -23.82 8.24
CA VAL A 68 14.93 -23.66 7.99
C VAL A 68 14.37 -24.96 7.45
N ALA A 69 13.31 -25.46 8.07
CA ALA A 69 12.64 -26.67 7.62
C ALA A 69 12.01 -26.46 6.23
N PRO A 70 12.06 -27.46 5.33
CA PRO A 70 11.53 -27.32 3.97
C PRO A 70 10.05 -26.89 3.91
N GLU A 71 9.28 -27.21 4.94
CA GLU A 71 7.87 -26.86 5.06
C GLU A 71 7.66 -25.36 5.27
N VAL A 72 8.56 -24.67 5.97
CA VAL A 72 8.48 -23.21 6.18
C VAL A 72 8.69 -22.46 4.88
N LEU A 73 9.53 -22.99 3.99
CA LEU A 73 9.72 -22.47 2.64
C LEU A 73 8.52 -22.73 1.71
N ARG A 74 7.58 -23.59 2.11
CA ARG A 74 6.39 -23.91 1.29
C ARG A 74 5.10 -23.38 1.88
N ALA A 75 5.05 -23.18 3.20
CA ALA A 75 3.85 -22.90 3.96
C ALA A 75 3.86 -21.45 4.49
N GLN A 76 3.30 -20.54 3.70
CA GLN A 76 2.60 -19.38 4.22
C GLN A 76 1.25 -19.25 3.50
N THR A 77 0.33 -20.14 3.84
CA THR A 77 -1.11 -19.92 3.66
C THR A 77 -1.71 -19.65 5.04
N GLN A 78 -1.50 -18.43 5.56
CA GLN A 78 -2.42 -17.94 6.58
C GLN A 78 -3.83 -17.86 5.95
N PRO A 79 -4.90 -18.23 6.66
CA PRO A 79 -6.26 -18.00 6.21
C PRO A 79 -6.47 -16.49 5.95
N GLY A 80 -6.59 -16.11 4.67
CA GLY A 80 -6.74 -14.71 4.23
C GLY A 80 -5.47 -14.02 3.73
N ALA A 81 -4.29 -14.64 3.85
CA ALA A 81 -3.10 -14.19 3.13
C ALA A 81 -3.21 -14.57 1.65
N GLU A 82 -2.70 -13.73 0.76
CA GLU A 82 -2.65 -14.04 -0.68
C GLU A 82 -1.98 -15.41 -0.91
N PRO A 83 -2.60 -16.32 -1.67
CA PRO A 83 -2.00 -17.62 -1.96
C PRO A 83 -0.65 -17.47 -2.66
N GLY A 84 0.44 -17.95 -2.05
CA GLY A 84 1.73 -18.14 -2.74
C GLY A 84 2.90 -17.26 -2.30
N ALA A 85 2.79 -16.45 -1.25
CA ALA A 85 3.96 -15.73 -0.72
C ALA A 85 4.87 -16.66 0.10
N ASP A 86 5.73 -17.46 -0.55
CA ASP A 86 6.88 -18.10 0.11
C ASP A 86 7.77 -17.00 0.75
N VAL A 87 8.36 -17.31 1.89
CA VAL A 87 9.42 -16.53 2.56
C VAL A 87 10.46 -16.01 1.56
N ARG A 88 10.84 -16.82 0.55
CA ARG A 88 11.73 -16.38 -0.54
C ARG A 88 11.15 -15.24 -1.37
N GLY A 89 9.89 -15.36 -1.81
CA GLY A 89 9.20 -14.30 -2.54
C GLY A 89 8.99 -13.03 -1.71
N GLY A 90 8.96 -13.15 -0.37
CA GLY A 90 9.07 -12.00 0.54
C GLY A 90 10.40 -11.27 0.41
N PHE A 91 11.53 -12.00 0.43
CA PHE A 91 12.86 -11.41 0.32
C PHE A 91 13.17 -10.85 -1.07
N ASP A 92 12.75 -11.51 -2.15
CA ASP A 92 12.94 -11.01 -3.52
C ASP A 92 12.22 -9.67 -3.73
N ARG A 93 11.02 -9.52 -3.14
CA ARG A 93 10.29 -8.25 -3.13
C ARG A 93 11.04 -7.16 -2.37
N LEU A 94 11.59 -7.50 -1.20
CA LEU A 94 12.40 -6.56 -0.41
C LEU A 94 13.67 -6.13 -1.18
N GLN A 95 14.37 -7.07 -1.82
CA GLN A 95 15.57 -6.75 -2.60
C GLN A 95 15.27 -5.91 -3.85
N THR A 96 14.10 -6.11 -4.46
CA THR A 96 13.63 -5.29 -5.58
C THR A 96 13.28 -3.88 -5.12
N ALA A 97 12.66 -3.75 -3.96
CA ALA A 97 12.19 -2.48 -3.41
C ALA A 97 13.29 -1.64 -2.73
N PHE A 98 14.42 -2.24 -2.33
CA PHE A 98 15.44 -1.56 -1.55
C PHE A 98 16.86 -1.85 -2.05
N ALA A 99 17.68 -0.82 -2.17
CA ALA A 99 19.11 -0.89 -2.38
C ALA A 99 19.80 -0.88 -1.02
N GLY A 100 20.79 -1.77 -0.83
CA GLY A 100 21.57 -1.80 0.41
C GLY A 100 20.76 -2.18 1.66
N LEU A 101 19.66 -2.91 1.49
CA LEU A 101 18.81 -3.35 2.61
C LEU A 101 19.59 -4.23 3.59
N GLU A 102 19.51 -3.89 4.88
CA GLU A 102 20.06 -4.63 6.01
C GLU A 102 18.98 -4.87 7.07
N LEU A 103 18.89 -6.10 7.57
CA LEU A 103 18.07 -6.46 8.72
C LEU A 103 18.94 -6.51 9.98
N ARG A 104 18.72 -5.57 10.90
CA ARG A 104 19.44 -5.50 12.18
C ARG A 104 18.57 -6.01 13.33
N VAL A 105 19.01 -7.08 13.98
CA VAL A 105 18.34 -7.63 15.18
C VAL A 105 18.66 -6.73 16.38
N GLU A 106 17.69 -5.93 16.80
CA GLU A 106 17.81 -5.01 17.96
C GLU A 106 17.62 -5.75 19.28
N ALA A 107 16.68 -6.69 19.33
CA ALA A 107 16.45 -7.56 20.49
C ALA A 107 16.10 -8.97 20.02
N LEU A 108 16.53 -9.97 20.78
CA LEU A 108 16.23 -11.37 20.52
C LEU A 108 16.06 -12.11 21.85
N VAL A 109 14.90 -12.72 22.02
CA VAL A 109 14.58 -13.54 23.19
C VAL A 109 14.14 -14.91 22.70
N ALA A 110 14.73 -15.97 23.26
CA ALA A 110 14.35 -17.34 22.97
C ALA A 110 13.99 -18.09 24.25
N ASP A 111 12.90 -18.86 24.22
CA ASP A 111 12.46 -19.70 25.32
C ASP A 111 11.65 -20.90 24.79
N GLY A 112 12.02 -22.10 25.23
CA GLY A 112 11.26 -23.32 24.96
C GLY A 112 10.95 -23.59 23.48
N GLY A 113 11.93 -23.44 22.57
CA GLY A 113 11.72 -23.64 21.13
C GLY A 113 10.91 -22.54 20.46
N HIS A 114 10.76 -21.38 21.09
CA HIS A 114 10.21 -20.18 20.48
C HIS A 114 11.24 -19.07 20.55
N ALA A 115 11.27 -18.20 19.55
CA ALA A 115 12.06 -16.99 19.60
C ALA A 115 11.28 -15.79 19.05
N LEU A 116 11.53 -14.63 19.63
CA LEU A 116 11.02 -13.34 19.19
C LEU A 116 12.21 -12.46 18.87
N ALA A 117 12.27 -11.95 17.64
CA ALA A 117 13.25 -10.98 17.22
C ALA A 117 12.58 -9.64 16.94
N LEU A 118 13.07 -8.58 17.58
CA LEU A 118 12.81 -7.21 17.15
C LEU A 118 13.86 -6.85 16.11
N VAL A 119 13.42 -6.60 14.90
CA VAL A 119 14.27 -6.31 13.74
C VAL A 119 14.03 -4.88 13.31
N ALA A 120 15.08 -4.07 13.30
CA ALA A 120 15.09 -2.84 12.51
C ALA A 120 15.54 -3.20 11.10
N VAL A 121 14.81 -2.71 10.12
CA VAL A 121 15.24 -2.77 8.73
C VAL A 121 15.88 -1.43 8.40
N ASP A 122 17.00 -1.40 7.68
CA ASP A 122 17.66 -0.18 7.22
C ASP A 122 17.97 -0.35 5.74
N GLY A 123 17.72 0.66 4.93
CA GLY A 123 18.01 0.57 3.50
C GLY A 123 17.45 1.72 2.69
N ASP A 124 18.18 2.07 1.64
CA ASP A 124 17.74 3.06 0.68
C ASP A 124 16.66 2.45 -0.18
N ARG A 125 15.43 2.93 -0.02
CA ARG A 125 14.31 2.47 -0.83
C ARG A 125 14.60 2.83 -2.29
N ARG A 126 14.66 1.83 -3.18
CA ARG A 126 14.67 2.08 -4.63
C ARG A 126 13.34 2.71 -4.98
N ASP A 127 13.35 3.68 -5.89
CA ASP A 127 12.16 4.40 -6.36
C ASP A 127 11.03 3.38 -6.64
N LEU A 128 10.09 3.27 -5.69
CA LEU A 128 9.00 2.28 -5.72
C LEU A 128 8.05 2.50 -6.89
N GLU A 129 8.08 3.72 -7.39
CA GLU A 129 7.28 4.19 -8.47
C GLU A 129 8.21 5.00 -9.39
N PRO A 130 8.32 4.65 -10.68
CA PRO A 130 9.17 5.36 -11.61
C PRO A 130 8.93 6.87 -11.56
N GLY A 131 9.89 7.63 -11.02
CA GLY A 131 9.85 9.09 -10.96
C GLY A 131 9.14 9.74 -9.77
N LEU A 132 8.70 8.98 -8.75
CA LEU A 132 8.20 9.55 -7.49
C LEU A 132 9.22 9.36 -6.34
N PRO A 133 10.09 10.36 -6.08
CA PRO A 133 11.09 10.26 -5.03
C PRO A 133 10.44 10.42 -3.65
N ILE A 134 10.42 9.36 -2.85
CA ILE A 134 9.93 9.38 -1.47
C ILE A 134 11.10 9.69 -0.53
N HIS A 135 10.90 10.58 0.44
CA HIS A 135 11.90 10.99 1.44
C HIS A 135 11.38 10.81 2.87
N GLY A 136 12.31 10.80 3.82
CA GLY A 136 12.09 10.43 5.23
C GLY A 136 13.26 9.55 5.66
N SER A 137 13.35 9.18 6.94
CA SER A 137 14.29 8.13 7.35
C SER A 137 14.06 6.93 6.44
N THR A 138 15.07 6.60 5.63
CA THR A 138 15.10 5.57 4.60
C THR A 138 14.76 4.24 5.25
N ALA A 139 13.45 3.99 5.29
CA ALA A 139 12.79 2.82 5.80
C ALA A 139 13.49 2.15 7.00
N THR A 140 13.69 2.91 8.07
CA THR A 140 13.78 2.33 9.41
C THR A 140 12.39 1.94 9.88
N TRP A 141 11.91 0.79 9.40
CA TRP A 141 10.76 0.16 10.04
C TRP A 141 11.22 -0.92 11.00
N ARG A 142 10.38 -1.18 12.00
CA ARG A 142 10.57 -2.27 12.94
C ARG A 142 9.58 -3.39 12.64
N ALA A 143 10.06 -4.62 12.76
CA ALA A 143 9.24 -5.81 12.70
C ALA A 143 9.51 -6.69 13.92
N VAL A 144 8.46 -7.34 14.42
CA VAL A 144 8.56 -8.45 15.35
C VAL A 144 8.42 -9.73 14.56
N ASP A 145 9.52 -10.46 14.46
CA ASP A 145 9.54 -11.77 13.85
C ASP A 145 9.38 -12.83 14.94
N ARG A 146 8.39 -13.71 14.78
CA ARG A 146 8.12 -14.85 15.65
C ARG A 146 8.60 -16.13 14.98
N PHE A 147 9.42 -16.88 15.71
CA PHE A 147 9.98 -18.15 15.28
C PHE A 147 9.50 -19.27 16.18
N ARG A 148 9.17 -20.40 15.56
CA ARG A 148 9.08 -21.70 16.24
C ARG A 148 10.25 -22.54 15.77
N LEU A 149 10.98 -23.11 16.73
CA LEU A 149 12.15 -23.93 16.52
C LEU A 149 11.91 -25.36 17.01
N ASP A 150 12.45 -26.32 16.28
CA ASP A 150 12.48 -27.72 16.66
C ASP A 150 13.81 -28.32 16.24
N GLU A 151 14.46 -29.05 17.14
CA GLU A 151 15.81 -29.64 16.93
C GLU A 151 16.84 -28.66 16.33
N GLY A 152 16.78 -27.38 16.75
CA GLY A 152 17.69 -26.34 16.26
C GLY A 152 17.40 -25.79 14.86
N ARG A 153 16.24 -26.14 14.27
CA ARG A 153 15.74 -25.67 12.97
C ARG A 153 14.50 -24.79 13.13
N ILE A 154 14.33 -23.81 12.26
CA ILE A 154 13.12 -22.98 12.19
C ILE A 154 12.03 -23.77 11.46
N VAL A 155 10.96 -24.08 12.17
CA VAL A 155 9.80 -24.88 11.70
C VAL A 155 8.52 -24.06 11.56
N ALA A 156 8.53 -22.80 11.98
CA ALA A 156 7.53 -21.79 11.60
C ALA A 156 8.13 -20.39 11.72
N PHE A 157 7.69 -19.48 10.86
CA PHE A 157 8.08 -18.08 10.83
C PHE A 157 6.85 -17.21 10.53
N ASP A 158 6.61 -16.25 11.40
CA ASP A 158 5.55 -15.24 11.27
C ASP A 158 6.16 -13.86 11.51
N ARG A 159 5.93 -12.92 10.58
CA ARG A 159 6.42 -11.55 10.70
C ARG A 159 5.24 -10.64 10.99
N GLN A 160 5.33 -9.90 12.10
CA GLN A 160 4.40 -8.84 12.44
C GLN A 160 5.12 -7.49 12.35
N GLU A 161 4.80 -6.68 11.34
CA GLU A 161 5.33 -5.33 11.22
C GLU A 161 4.85 -4.48 12.41
N GLN A 162 5.79 -3.88 13.16
CA GLN A 162 5.50 -3.28 14.45
C GLN A 162 5.28 -1.78 14.40
N ASP A 163 5.84 -1.04 13.42
CA ASP A 163 5.74 0.42 13.44
C ASP A 163 5.51 1.13 12.11
N ARG A 164 4.68 2.18 12.27
CA ARG A 164 4.12 3.15 11.33
C ARG A 164 5.12 4.25 10.93
N ASP A 165 6.40 4.02 11.18
CA ASP A 165 7.47 5.03 11.08
C ASP A 165 8.16 5.09 9.71
N ALA A 166 7.87 4.12 8.83
CA ALA A 166 8.36 4.14 7.45
C ALA A 166 7.27 4.59 6.49
N ALA A 167 7.69 5.34 5.47
CA ALA A 167 6.89 5.49 4.27
C ALA A 167 6.77 4.13 3.57
N SER A 168 5.54 3.68 3.29
CA SER A 168 5.26 2.51 2.46
C SER A 168 4.55 2.93 1.18
N ALA A 169 4.83 2.22 0.09
CA ALA A 169 4.08 2.35 -1.15
C ALA A 169 3.57 0.98 -1.57
N ARG A 170 2.29 0.93 -1.91
CA ARG A 170 1.62 -0.22 -2.48
C ARG A 170 1.15 0.19 -3.88
N PRO A 171 1.76 -0.35 -4.95
CA PRO A 171 1.23 -0.19 -6.29
C PRO A 171 -0.23 -0.67 -6.31
N LEU A 172 -1.11 0.12 -6.89
CA LEU A 172 -2.50 -0.25 -7.12
C LEU A 172 -2.67 -0.78 -8.53
N PHE A 173 -2.14 -0.05 -9.52
CA PHE A 173 -2.03 -0.52 -10.90
C PHE A 173 -1.02 0.30 -11.72
N ASP A 174 -0.65 -0.27 -12.85
CA ASP A 174 0.07 0.34 -13.97
C ASP A 174 -0.71 -0.02 -15.24
N ALA A 175 -1.18 0.99 -15.96
CA ALA A 175 -2.10 0.81 -17.08
C ALA A 175 -1.62 1.59 -18.32
N PRO A 176 -1.07 0.91 -19.33
CA PRO A 176 -0.64 1.55 -20.56
C PRO A 176 -1.87 1.98 -21.39
N LEU A 177 -1.86 3.23 -21.83
CA LEU A 177 -2.85 3.81 -22.71
C LEU A 177 -2.18 4.17 -24.04
N ALA A 178 -2.64 3.53 -25.12
CA ALA A 178 -2.10 3.78 -26.45
C ALA A 178 -2.32 5.22 -26.93
N ARG A 179 -3.40 5.87 -26.46
CA ARG A 179 -3.76 7.26 -26.77
C ARG A 179 -4.43 7.91 -25.57
N LEU A 180 -4.02 9.14 -25.28
CA LEU A 180 -4.67 10.03 -24.33
C LEU A 180 -5.69 10.94 -25.05
N PRO A 181 -6.69 11.48 -24.33
CA PRO A 181 -7.58 12.50 -24.91
C PRO A 181 -6.80 13.75 -25.30
N ALA A 182 -7.27 14.45 -26.34
CA ALA A 182 -6.65 15.69 -26.79
C ALA A 182 -6.70 16.76 -25.68
N PRO A 183 -5.59 17.49 -25.43
CA PRO A 183 -5.62 18.62 -24.52
C PRO A 183 -6.40 19.81 -25.13
N PRO A 184 -6.98 20.71 -24.31
CA PRO A 184 -7.00 20.64 -22.86
C PRO A 184 -7.89 19.50 -22.35
N ALA A 185 -7.44 18.82 -21.30
CA ALA A 185 -8.10 17.65 -20.73
C ALA A 185 -8.27 17.79 -19.20
N VAL A 186 -9.23 17.06 -18.65
CA VAL A 186 -9.41 16.86 -17.21
C VAL A 186 -8.89 15.49 -16.84
N VAL A 187 -8.13 15.42 -15.77
CA VAL A 187 -7.82 14.17 -15.06
C VAL A 187 -8.54 14.20 -13.73
N GLU A 188 -9.26 13.14 -13.40
CA GLU A 188 -10.08 13.02 -12.20
C GLU A 188 -9.82 11.67 -11.53
N VAL A 189 -9.71 11.69 -10.20
CA VAL A 189 -9.70 10.50 -9.34
C VAL A 189 -10.93 10.55 -8.45
N ALA A 190 -11.75 9.51 -8.49
CA ALA A 190 -12.94 9.39 -7.68
C ALA A 190 -13.04 8.00 -7.05
N ARG A 191 -13.76 7.92 -5.94
CA ARG A 191 -14.17 6.66 -5.32
C ARG A 191 -15.67 6.52 -5.41
N VAL A 192 -16.12 5.39 -5.96
CA VAL A 192 -17.53 5.09 -6.16
C VAL A 192 -17.92 3.89 -5.32
N THR A 193 -18.95 4.03 -4.50
CA THR A 193 -19.50 2.95 -3.68
C THR A 193 -20.87 2.55 -4.20
N LEU A 194 -20.98 1.30 -4.66
CA LEU A 194 -22.21 0.69 -5.12
C LEU A 194 -22.77 -0.20 -4.01
N PRO A 195 -23.96 0.07 -3.46
CA PRO A 195 -24.57 -0.81 -2.48
C PRO A 195 -24.94 -2.17 -3.12
N PRO A 196 -25.17 -3.23 -2.32
CA PRO A 196 -25.66 -4.51 -2.82
C PRO A 196 -26.90 -4.36 -3.71
N GLY A 197 -26.87 -4.97 -4.90
CA GLY A 197 -27.95 -4.91 -5.89
C GLY A 197 -27.97 -3.65 -6.77
N ALA A 198 -27.07 -2.68 -6.55
CA ALA A 198 -26.97 -1.50 -7.39
C ALA A 198 -26.60 -1.88 -8.83
N ARG A 199 -27.26 -1.22 -9.79
CA ARG A 199 -27.06 -1.38 -11.23
C ARG A 199 -26.89 -0.03 -11.86
N LEU A 200 -25.81 0.12 -12.63
CA LEU A 200 -25.53 1.28 -13.46
C LEU A 200 -25.56 0.82 -14.91
N SER A 201 -26.38 1.46 -15.73
CA SER A 201 -26.54 1.13 -17.15
C SER A 201 -26.41 2.38 -18.02
N GLY A 202 -26.04 2.18 -19.28
CA GLY A 202 -25.89 3.28 -20.24
C GLY A 202 -24.73 4.23 -19.89
N LEU A 203 -23.71 3.72 -19.20
CA LEU A 203 -22.52 4.50 -18.89
C LEU A 203 -21.69 4.66 -20.16
N VAL A 204 -21.29 5.90 -20.46
CA VAL A 204 -20.38 6.22 -21.57
C VAL A 204 -19.45 7.33 -21.09
N GLY A 205 -18.15 7.07 -21.10
CA GLY A 205 -17.12 8.05 -20.73
C GLY A 205 -16.61 8.83 -21.95
N PRO A 206 -16.42 10.17 -21.87
CA PRO A 206 -15.92 10.97 -22.98
C PRO A 206 -14.41 10.79 -23.24
N GLY A 207 -13.74 9.96 -22.43
CA GLY A 207 -12.34 9.56 -22.58
C GLY A 207 -12.09 8.23 -21.86
N PRO A 208 -10.84 7.74 -21.77
CA PRO A 208 -10.57 6.46 -21.11
C PRO A 208 -10.85 6.54 -19.61
N GLU A 209 -11.44 5.47 -19.06
CA GLU A 209 -11.70 5.30 -17.63
C GLU A 209 -11.02 4.02 -17.12
N LEU A 210 -10.34 4.13 -15.97
CA LEU A 210 -9.66 3.03 -15.31
C LEU A 210 -10.38 2.74 -14.00
N LEU A 211 -10.89 1.53 -13.85
CA LEU A 211 -11.77 1.11 -12.76
C LEU A 211 -11.10 -0.01 -11.97
N LEU A 212 -10.50 0.32 -10.83
CA LEU A 212 -9.94 -0.65 -9.89
C LEU A 212 -10.98 -1.03 -8.85
N LEU A 213 -11.33 -2.30 -8.75
CA LEU A 213 -12.21 -2.77 -7.66
C LEU A 213 -11.39 -2.89 -6.37
N GLU A 214 -11.66 -2.05 -5.38
CA GLU A 214 -10.97 -2.07 -4.08
C GLU A 214 -11.59 -3.05 -3.09
N ALA A 215 -12.92 -3.22 -3.13
CA ALA A 215 -13.67 -4.08 -2.23
C ALA A 215 -14.98 -4.58 -2.87
N GLY A 216 -15.49 -5.71 -2.36
CA GLY A 216 -16.76 -6.29 -2.81
C GLY A 216 -16.62 -7.16 -4.06
N ALA A 217 -17.68 -7.25 -4.84
CA ALA A 217 -17.72 -7.98 -6.11
C ALA A 217 -18.51 -7.16 -7.13
N LEU A 218 -18.03 -7.10 -8.38
CA LEU A 218 -18.65 -6.30 -9.42
C LEU A 218 -18.70 -7.09 -10.72
N THR A 219 -19.81 -6.99 -11.44
CA THR A 219 -19.91 -7.48 -12.82
C THR A 219 -19.99 -6.27 -13.74
N ALA A 220 -19.05 -6.13 -14.65
CA ALA A 220 -19.08 -5.15 -15.72
C ALA A 220 -19.53 -5.79 -17.04
N ARG A 221 -20.22 -5.03 -17.88
CA ARG A 221 -20.55 -5.40 -19.26
C ARG A 221 -20.11 -4.29 -20.18
N LEU A 222 -19.30 -4.58 -21.18
CA LEU A 222 -18.79 -3.62 -22.15
C LEU A 222 -19.33 -3.96 -23.54
N ALA A 223 -19.67 -2.93 -24.31
CA ALA A 223 -20.03 -3.08 -25.72
C ALA A 223 -18.81 -3.21 -26.65
N ALA A 224 -17.68 -3.69 -26.13
CA ALA A 224 -16.43 -3.88 -26.86
C ALA A 224 -15.70 -5.14 -26.37
N ARG A 225 -14.81 -5.70 -27.22
CA ARG A 225 -13.91 -6.79 -26.79
C ARG A 225 -12.93 -6.25 -25.76
N VAL A 226 -12.93 -6.86 -24.58
CA VAL A 226 -11.99 -6.55 -23.50
C VAL A 226 -10.64 -7.12 -23.88
N GLN A 227 -9.61 -6.27 -23.88
CA GLN A 227 -8.25 -6.72 -24.11
C GLN A 227 -7.66 -7.20 -22.77
N PRO A 228 -7.25 -8.48 -22.64
CA PRO A 228 -6.71 -8.98 -21.39
C PRO A 228 -5.31 -8.39 -21.17
N GLY A 229 -5.23 -7.37 -20.30
CA GLY A 229 -3.97 -6.70 -19.93
C GLY A 229 -3.46 -7.04 -18.52
N SER A 230 -4.37 -7.33 -17.59
CA SER A 230 -4.05 -7.64 -16.19
C SER A 230 -5.12 -8.60 -15.64
N THR A 231 -5.01 -9.86 -16.08
CA THR A 231 -5.89 -11.03 -15.87
C THR A 231 -7.13 -10.92 -14.98
N PRO A 232 -8.31 -11.20 -15.56
CA PRO A 232 -9.23 -12.19 -15.03
C PRO A 232 -9.35 -13.38 -15.98
N ASP A 233 -9.12 -14.59 -15.47
CA ASP A 233 -9.60 -15.82 -16.09
C ASP A 233 -11.12 -15.68 -16.33
N GLY A 234 -11.55 -15.65 -17.60
CA GLY A 234 -12.96 -15.77 -17.96
C GLY A 234 -13.62 -14.52 -18.57
N THR A 235 -12.99 -13.88 -19.55
CA THR A 235 -13.75 -13.09 -20.53
C THR A 235 -14.72 -14.03 -21.26
N THR A 236 -16.03 -13.80 -21.12
CA THR A 236 -17.03 -14.48 -21.94
C THR A 236 -17.14 -13.80 -23.31
N ASP A 237 -17.64 -14.52 -24.31
CA ASP A 237 -17.88 -13.98 -25.66
C ASP A 237 -18.87 -12.79 -25.69
N GLU A 238 -19.56 -12.51 -24.58
CA GLU A 238 -20.59 -11.46 -24.46
C GLU A 238 -20.07 -10.13 -23.88
N GLY A 239 -18.75 -9.95 -23.70
CA GLY A 239 -18.21 -8.69 -23.16
C GLY A 239 -18.56 -8.45 -21.69
N GLN A 240 -18.97 -9.49 -20.97
CA GLN A 240 -19.18 -9.46 -19.53
C GLN A 240 -17.89 -9.86 -18.80
N VAL A 241 -17.52 -9.10 -17.77
CA VAL A 241 -16.33 -9.33 -16.93
C VAL A 241 -16.74 -9.30 -15.47
N SER A 242 -16.39 -10.35 -14.73
CA SER A 242 -16.52 -10.36 -13.27
C SER A 242 -15.22 -9.87 -12.65
N LEU A 243 -15.30 -8.83 -11.82
CA LEU A 243 -14.18 -8.22 -11.12
C LEU A 243 -14.17 -8.62 -9.64
N ARG A 244 -12.98 -8.89 -9.12
CA ARG A 244 -12.63 -9.14 -7.71
C ARG A 244 -11.76 -7.99 -7.17
N PRO A 245 -11.65 -7.85 -5.84
CA PRO A 245 -10.77 -6.85 -5.25
C PRO A 245 -9.34 -7.00 -5.79
N GLY A 246 -8.76 -5.93 -6.31
CA GLY A 246 -7.46 -5.90 -6.99
C GLY A 246 -7.55 -5.94 -8.52
N ASP A 247 -8.68 -6.34 -9.10
CA ASP A 247 -8.86 -6.37 -10.55
C ASP A 247 -9.02 -4.94 -11.10
N LEU A 248 -8.35 -4.69 -12.22
CA LEU A 248 -8.44 -3.44 -12.98
C LEU A 248 -9.22 -3.68 -14.28
N LEU A 249 -10.22 -2.83 -14.54
CA LEU A 249 -10.88 -2.73 -15.83
C LEU A 249 -10.53 -1.38 -16.50
N VAL A 250 -9.99 -1.44 -17.71
CA VAL A 250 -9.78 -0.25 -18.55
C VAL A 250 -10.91 -0.17 -19.57
N VAL A 251 -11.69 0.92 -19.50
CA VAL A 251 -12.78 1.23 -20.43
C VAL A 251 -12.27 2.22 -21.48
N PRO A 252 -12.21 1.85 -22.77
CA PRO A 252 -11.79 2.79 -23.81
C PRO A 252 -12.78 3.95 -23.98
N THR A 253 -12.28 5.06 -24.53
CA THR A 253 -13.09 6.24 -24.86
C THR A 253 -14.34 5.89 -25.65
N GLY A 254 -15.49 6.47 -25.25
CA GLY A 254 -16.75 6.32 -25.95
C GLY A 254 -17.34 4.91 -25.90
N THR A 255 -16.75 3.98 -25.13
CA THR A 255 -17.25 2.60 -25.03
C THR A 255 -18.42 2.54 -24.06
N PRO A 256 -19.63 2.15 -24.51
CA PRO A 256 -20.73 1.94 -23.59
C PRO A 256 -20.45 0.77 -22.66
N PHE A 257 -20.76 0.97 -21.37
CA PHE A 257 -20.65 -0.08 -20.37
C PHE A 257 -21.78 0.00 -19.33
N ALA A 258 -21.90 -1.08 -18.56
CA ALA A 258 -22.81 -1.21 -17.44
C ALA A 258 -22.08 -1.93 -16.29
N MET A 259 -22.49 -1.65 -15.06
CA MET A 259 -21.93 -2.28 -13.87
C MET A 259 -23.03 -2.72 -12.91
N GLU A 260 -22.84 -3.86 -12.27
CA GLU A 260 -23.77 -4.42 -11.29
C GLU A 260 -22.99 -4.94 -10.08
N ASN A 261 -23.39 -4.49 -8.88
CA ASN A 261 -22.96 -5.13 -7.64
C ASN A 261 -23.93 -6.27 -7.30
N GLY A 262 -23.65 -7.47 -7.80
CA GLY A 262 -24.40 -8.69 -7.44
C GLY A 262 -24.03 -9.29 -6.07
N GLY A 263 -23.07 -8.68 -5.36
CA GLY A 263 -22.58 -9.13 -4.06
C GLY A 263 -23.51 -8.79 -2.89
N ARG A 264 -23.15 -9.28 -1.70
CA ARG A 264 -23.86 -9.01 -0.44
C ARG A 264 -23.29 -7.83 0.35
N VAL A 265 -22.14 -7.31 -0.07
CA VAL A 265 -21.46 -6.17 0.55
C VAL A 265 -21.30 -5.06 -0.48
N PRO A 266 -21.14 -3.78 -0.07
CA PRO A 266 -20.86 -2.70 -0.99
C PRO A 266 -19.62 -2.99 -1.84
N ALA A 267 -19.70 -2.68 -3.13
CA ALA A 267 -18.56 -2.69 -4.03
C ALA A 267 -17.96 -1.28 -4.07
N VAL A 268 -16.64 -1.18 -3.89
CA VAL A 268 -15.92 0.10 -3.87
C VAL A 268 -14.96 0.13 -5.04
N VAL A 269 -15.12 1.10 -5.93
CA VAL A 269 -14.32 1.27 -7.14
C VAL A 269 -13.50 2.56 -7.01
N LEU A 270 -12.19 2.46 -7.21
CA LEU A 270 -11.33 3.61 -7.47
C LEU A 270 -11.31 3.85 -8.97
N GLU A 271 -11.84 5.01 -9.37
CA GLU A 271 -11.90 5.46 -10.76
C GLU A 271 -10.78 6.48 -11.02
N VAL A 272 -10.08 6.31 -12.15
CA VAL A 272 -9.29 7.35 -12.78
C VAL A 272 -9.88 7.64 -14.16
N ALA A 273 -10.37 8.84 -14.37
CA ALA A 273 -10.98 9.27 -15.63
C ALA A 273 -10.14 10.37 -16.29
N LEU A 274 -9.88 10.22 -17.58
CA LEU A 274 -9.24 11.24 -18.41
C LEU A 274 -10.23 11.65 -19.48
N ARG A 275 -10.47 12.95 -19.67
CA ARG A 275 -11.46 13.44 -20.66
C ARG A 275 -11.05 14.75 -21.34
N PRO A 276 -11.38 14.94 -22.63
CA PRO A 276 -11.15 16.21 -23.30
C PRO A 276 -12.10 17.29 -22.74
N THR A 277 -11.69 18.55 -22.86
CA THR A 277 -12.54 19.72 -22.51
C THR A 277 -13.05 20.49 -23.73
N ALA A 278 -12.31 20.44 -24.85
CA ALA A 278 -12.59 21.25 -26.02
C ALA A 278 -13.37 20.51 -27.11
N GLU A 279 -13.35 19.17 -27.14
CA GLU A 279 -13.99 18.40 -28.19
C GLU A 279 -15.35 17.83 -27.75
N ARG A 280 -16.40 18.57 -28.08
CA ARG A 280 -17.72 17.96 -28.32
C ARG A 280 -17.67 17.27 -29.68
N SER A 281 -17.17 16.04 -29.71
CA SER A 281 -17.48 15.14 -30.82
C SER A 281 -19.00 14.89 -30.84
N PRO A 282 -19.65 14.66 -31.99
CA PRO A 282 -21.04 14.18 -32.04
C PRO A 282 -21.27 12.96 -31.13
N GLU A 283 -20.22 12.15 -30.93
CA GLU A 283 -20.23 10.96 -30.06
C GLU A 283 -20.25 11.30 -28.56
N ASN A 284 -19.86 12.53 -28.18
CA ASN A 284 -19.77 13.00 -26.79
C ASN A 284 -20.72 14.17 -26.50
N GLU A 285 -21.64 14.50 -27.42
CA GLU A 285 -22.56 15.62 -27.25
C GLU A 285 -23.53 15.34 -26.09
N GLY A 286 -23.39 16.11 -25.00
CA GLY A 286 -24.20 15.97 -23.78
C GLY A 286 -23.54 15.19 -22.63
N VAL A 287 -22.31 14.71 -22.79
CA VAL A 287 -21.55 13.99 -21.75
C VAL A 287 -20.42 14.87 -21.20
N ASP A 288 -20.75 15.80 -20.31
CA ASP A 288 -19.78 16.75 -19.73
C ASP A 288 -19.08 16.22 -18.45
N ALA A 289 -19.41 15.00 -18.01
CA ALA A 289 -18.96 14.39 -16.77
C ALA A 289 -18.39 12.97 -17.00
N PRO A 290 -17.47 12.48 -16.15
CA PRO A 290 -17.10 11.06 -16.16
C PRO A 290 -18.34 10.19 -16.00
N ALA A 291 -18.34 9.00 -16.61
CA ALA A 291 -19.54 8.17 -16.66
C ALA A 291 -20.02 7.81 -15.24
N LEU A 292 -19.07 7.55 -14.35
CA LEU A 292 -19.32 7.27 -12.95
C LEU A 292 -19.64 8.52 -12.11
N GLY A 293 -19.28 9.72 -12.56
CA GLY A 293 -19.73 10.97 -11.94
C GLY A 293 -21.26 11.13 -11.99
N LEU A 294 -21.88 10.66 -13.08
CA LEU A 294 -23.34 10.61 -13.22
C LEU A 294 -23.97 9.48 -12.42
N ALA A 295 -23.19 8.48 -11.99
CA ALA A 295 -23.70 7.34 -11.23
C ALA A 295 -24.33 7.77 -9.90
N ALA A 296 -23.89 8.88 -9.31
CA ALA A 296 -24.48 9.46 -8.11
C ALA A 296 -25.95 9.90 -8.26
N LEU A 297 -26.47 9.99 -9.48
CA LEU A 297 -27.91 10.20 -9.72
C LEU A 297 -28.72 8.93 -9.39
N ASN A 298 -28.08 7.77 -9.27
CA ASN A 298 -28.74 6.52 -8.93
C ASN A 298 -28.88 6.41 -7.41
N PRO A 299 -30.08 6.08 -6.89
CA PRO A 299 -30.32 5.97 -5.46
C PRO A 299 -29.33 5.03 -4.76
N GLY A 300 -28.68 5.54 -3.70
CA GLY A 300 -27.77 4.78 -2.85
C GLY A 300 -26.35 4.63 -3.38
N VAL A 301 -26.05 5.05 -4.61
CA VAL A 301 -24.68 5.10 -5.12
C VAL A 301 -24.00 6.36 -4.59
N ALA A 302 -22.86 6.19 -3.93
CA ALA A 302 -22.09 7.32 -3.42
C ALA A 302 -20.85 7.55 -4.30
N VAL A 303 -20.61 8.80 -4.70
CA VAL A 303 -19.44 9.21 -5.47
C VAL A 303 -18.66 10.25 -4.67
N GLN A 304 -17.42 9.93 -4.34
CA GLN A 304 -16.49 10.82 -3.66
C GLN A 304 -15.38 11.21 -4.63
N ARG A 305 -15.42 12.44 -5.16
CA ARG A 305 -14.29 12.99 -5.92
C ARG A 305 -13.12 13.24 -4.96
N LEU A 306 -11.97 12.61 -5.23
CA LEU A 306 -10.79 12.70 -4.38
C LEU A 306 -9.82 13.79 -4.86
N ALA A 307 -9.56 13.85 -6.16
CA ALA A 307 -8.71 14.86 -6.78
C ALA A 307 -9.12 15.09 -8.24
N HIS A 308 -8.94 16.31 -8.76
CA HIS A 308 -9.14 16.58 -10.19
C HIS A 308 -8.39 17.84 -10.62
N GLY A 309 -8.10 17.95 -11.91
CA GLY A 309 -7.59 19.18 -12.49
C GLY A 309 -7.53 19.20 -14.01
N PHE A 310 -7.26 20.39 -14.52
CA PHE A 310 -7.17 20.69 -15.95
C PHE A 310 -5.71 20.75 -16.39
N THR A 311 -5.36 20.07 -17.47
CA THR A 311 -4.03 20.15 -18.09
C THR A 311 -4.15 20.44 -19.58
N ALA A 312 -3.27 21.30 -20.08
CA ALA A 312 -3.06 21.51 -21.52
C ALA A 312 -1.92 20.62 -22.08
N ASP A 313 -1.27 19.85 -21.21
CA ASP A 313 0.08 19.32 -21.43
C ASP A 313 0.14 17.81 -21.15
N LEU A 314 -0.82 17.03 -21.67
CA LEU A 314 -0.73 15.57 -21.65
C LEU A 314 0.29 15.08 -22.68
N PRO A 315 0.95 13.92 -22.45
CA PRO A 315 1.79 13.28 -23.45
C PRO A 315 1.05 13.10 -24.79
N ALA A 316 1.70 13.48 -25.90
CA ALA A 316 1.13 13.35 -27.24
C ALA A 316 1.16 11.91 -27.79
N GLY A 317 1.92 11.01 -27.14
CA GLY A 317 2.08 9.62 -27.52
C GLY A 317 1.46 8.64 -26.51
N PRO A 318 1.80 7.35 -26.60
CA PRO A 318 1.48 6.37 -25.57
C PRO A 318 1.98 6.85 -24.20
N ALA A 319 1.17 6.56 -23.19
CA ALA A 319 1.44 6.95 -21.82
C ALA A 319 0.90 5.88 -20.88
N THR A 320 1.48 5.82 -19.70
CA THR A 320 1.06 4.91 -18.65
C THR A 320 0.38 5.69 -17.54
N VAL A 321 -0.79 5.21 -17.10
CA VAL A 321 -1.42 5.69 -15.87
C VAL A 321 -1.01 4.80 -14.73
N VAL A 322 -0.29 5.35 -13.76
CA VAL A 322 0.17 4.66 -12.57
C VAL A 322 -0.65 5.16 -11.38
N ALA A 323 -1.09 4.23 -10.54
CA ALA A 323 -1.71 4.55 -9.26
C ALA A 323 -0.99 3.81 -8.13
N THR A 324 -0.65 4.55 -7.09
CA THR A 324 0.06 4.04 -5.91
C THR A 324 -0.63 4.50 -4.64
N ARG A 325 -0.85 3.60 -3.69
CA ARG A 325 -1.25 3.97 -2.33
C ARG A 325 0.00 4.13 -1.48
N LEU A 326 0.22 5.33 -0.94
CA LEU A 326 1.29 5.64 -0.01
C LEU A 326 0.77 5.70 1.43
N THR A 327 1.52 5.16 2.37
CA THR A 327 1.39 5.46 3.79
C THR A 327 2.64 6.19 4.24
N LEU A 328 2.53 7.42 4.73
CA LEU A 328 3.65 8.24 5.18
C LEU A 328 3.58 8.41 6.69
N ALA A 329 4.62 7.95 7.40
CA ALA A 329 4.83 8.24 8.81
C ALA A 329 4.84 9.75 9.11
N PRO A 330 4.60 10.18 10.36
CA PRO A 330 4.81 11.56 10.78
C PRO A 330 6.20 12.09 10.35
N GLY A 331 6.24 13.21 9.64
CA GLY A 331 7.48 13.80 9.11
C GLY A 331 8.03 13.18 7.82
N ALA A 332 7.60 11.98 7.42
CA ALA A 332 7.95 11.41 6.11
C ALA A 332 7.23 12.14 4.97
N GLY A 333 7.74 12.04 3.74
CA GLY A 333 7.25 12.86 2.63
C GLY A 333 7.63 12.38 1.24
N ILE A 334 7.24 13.18 0.25
CA ILE A 334 7.66 13.10 -1.14
C ILE A 334 8.67 14.22 -1.36
N ALA A 335 9.84 13.88 -1.88
CA ALA A 335 10.89 14.81 -2.22
C ALA A 335 10.45 15.85 -3.25
N SER A 336 11.23 16.94 -3.33
CA SER A 336 11.08 17.88 -4.43
C SER A 336 11.42 17.21 -5.77
N HIS A 337 10.46 17.17 -6.68
CA HIS A 337 10.66 16.63 -8.03
C HIS A 337 9.80 17.36 -9.06
N ALA A 338 10.19 17.27 -10.32
CA ALA A 338 9.42 17.80 -11.43
C ALA A 338 8.36 16.79 -11.86
N VAL A 339 7.15 17.27 -12.09
CA VAL A 339 6.04 16.49 -12.62
C VAL A 339 6.20 16.37 -14.13
N ASP A 340 6.31 15.14 -14.62
CA ASP A 340 6.36 14.79 -16.04
C ASP A 340 4.99 14.25 -16.48
N GLY A 341 4.11 15.15 -16.93
CA GLY A 341 2.71 14.87 -17.25
C GLY A 341 1.73 15.40 -16.20
N ALA A 342 0.75 14.59 -15.79
CA ALA A 342 -0.21 14.98 -14.76
C ALA A 342 -0.01 14.16 -13.49
N GLU A 343 -0.11 14.82 -12.33
CA GLU A 343 -0.02 14.15 -11.04
C GLU A 343 -1.13 14.59 -10.09
N LEU A 344 -1.78 13.62 -9.46
CA LEU A 344 -2.88 13.83 -8.53
C LEU A 344 -2.55 13.18 -7.19
N LEU A 345 -2.75 13.92 -6.11
CA LEU A 345 -2.63 13.44 -4.74
C LEU A 345 -4.03 13.44 -4.13
N ALA A 346 -4.44 12.33 -3.52
CA ALA A 346 -5.72 12.18 -2.84
C ALA A 346 -5.47 11.67 -1.41
N VAL A 347 -5.71 12.50 -0.40
CA VAL A 347 -5.49 12.12 1.01
C VAL A 347 -6.67 11.30 1.50
N GLU A 348 -6.44 10.05 1.85
CA GLU A 348 -7.44 9.15 2.42
C GLU A 348 -7.53 9.29 3.94
N ALA A 349 -6.39 9.52 4.60
CA ALA A 349 -6.29 9.70 6.05
C ALA A 349 -5.09 10.61 6.41
N GLY A 350 -5.17 11.27 7.57
CA GLY A 350 -4.08 12.11 8.10
C GLY A 350 -4.05 13.55 7.54
N THR A 351 -2.90 14.21 7.63
CA THR A 351 -2.67 15.56 7.09
C THR A 351 -1.35 15.68 6.33
N LEU A 352 -1.44 16.00 5.04
CA LEU A 352 -0.29 16.18 4.14
C LEU A 352 -0.03 17.66 3.88
N GLY A 353 1.13 18.18 4.27
CA GLY A 353 1.63 19.47 3.80
C GLY A 353 2.21 19.34 2.40
N ILE A 354 1.89 20.28 1.51
CA ILE A 354 2.41 20.39 0.14
C ILE A 354 3.08 21.74 -0.06
N ALA A 355 4.24 21.73 -0.73
CA ALA A 355 5.01 22.92 -1.08
C ALA A 355 5.40 22.88 -2.57
N VAL A 356 4.83 23.79 -3.36
CA VAL A 356 5.04 23.95 -4.81
C VAL A 356 6.08 25.05 -5.03
N SER A 357 7.28 24.63 -5.39
CA SER A 357 8.44 25.50 -5.62
C SER A 357 8.49 26.12 -7.02
N ALA A 358 7.87 25.49 -8.01
CA ALA A 358 7.79 25.99 -9.39
C ALA A 358 6.55 25.43 -10.11
N GLY A 359 6.07 26.13 -11.15
CA GLY A 359 4.90 25.77 -11.94
C GLY A 359 3.56 25.97 -11.21
N ASP A 360 2.50 25.37 -11.76
CA ASP A 360 1.12 25.56 -11.29
C ASP A 360 0.53 24.27 -10.72
N GLY A 361 -0.27 24.42 -9.66
CA GLY A 361 -1.05 23.34 -9.06
C GLY A 361 -2.38 23.87 -8.51
N LYS A 362 -3.33 22.95 -8.32
CA LYS A 362 -4.67 23.19 -7.78
C LYS A 362 -4.91 22.29 -6.58
N LEU A 363 -5.49 22.82 -5.49
CA LEU A 363 -6.01 22.00 -4.40
C LEU A 363 -7.50 21.74 -4.59
N THR A 364 -7.93 20.52 -4.33
CA THR A 364 -9.32 20.12 -4.19
C THR A 364 -9.60 20.00 -2.69
N ARG A 365 -10.40 20.92 -2.16
CA ARG A 365 -10.83 20.88 -0.75
C ARG A 365 -12.01 19.95 -0.58
N ALA A 366 -12.11 19.31 0.58
CA ALA A 366 -13.27 18.51 0.93
C ALA A 366 -14.46 19.46 1.07
N THR A 367 -15.29 19.56 0.03
CA THR A 367 -16.60 20.19 0.17
C THR A 367 -17.43 19.22 0.99
N GLY A 368 -17.64 19.54 2.28
CA GLY A 368 -18.36 18.67 3.21
C GLY A 368 -19.61 18.06 2.55
N ALA A 369 -19.71 16.73 2.63
CA ALA A 369 -20.77 15.86 2.13
C ALA A 369 -21.64 16.41 0.98
N ASP A 370 -21.42 15.84 -0.21
CA ASP A 370 -22.52 15.37 -1.06
C ASP A 370 -23.42 16.44 -1.68
N ARG A 371 -22.80 17.46 -2.29
CA ARG A 371 -23.46 18.18 -3.37
C ARG A 371 -22.61 18.11 -4.63
N LEU A 372 -22.93 17.12 -5.46
CA LEU A 372 -22.77 17.28 -6.91
C LEU A 372 -23.59 18.50 -7.31
N ILE A 373 -22.94 19.67 -7.33
CA ILE A 373 -23.45 20.80 -8.06
C ILE A 373 -23.35 20.36 -9.53
N PRO A 374 -24.46 20.22 -10.27
CA PRO A 374 -24.39 19.89 -11.68
C PRO A 374 -23.45 20.87 -12.40
N PRO A 375 -22.64 20.42 -13.37
CA PRO A 375 -21.53 21.18 -13.95
C PRO A 375 -21.95 22.38 -14.81
N THR A 376 -23.17 22.89 -14.68
CA THR A 376 -23.75 23.90 -15.59
C THR A 376 -23.16 25.30 -15.43
N THR A 377 -22.29 25.53 -14.45
CA THR A 377 -21.52 26.78 -14.39
C THR A 377 -20.04 26.42 -14.26
N PRO A 378 -19.18 26.72 -15.26
CA PRO A 378 -17.74 26.70 -15.02
C PRO A 378 -17.50 27.62 -13.83
N ALA A 379 -17.11 27.05 -12.69
CA ALA A 379 -16.77 27.82 -11.52
C ALA A 379 -15.56 28.68 -11.91
N SER A 380 -15.83 29.93 -12.31
CA SER A 380 -14.86 30.99 -12.52
C SER A 380 -14.26 31.49 -11.20
N GLY A 381 -14.54 30.79 -10.09
CA GLY A 381 -13.92 31.03 -8.80
C GLY A 381 -12.52 30.46 -8.77
N ASP A 382 -11.53 31.36 -8.96
CA ASP A 382 -10.20 31.33 -8.36
C ASP A 382 -9.74 29.96 -7.86
N GLY A 383 -9.41 29.06 -8.79
CA GLY A 383 -8.42 28.03 -8.51
C GLY A 383 -7.07 28.72 -8.39
N GLY A 384 -6.85 29.45 -7.29
CA GLY A 384 -5.61 30.16 -7.03
C GLY A 384 -4.45 29.18 -7.17
N THR A 385 -3.42 29.57 -7.93
CA THR A 385 -2.17 28.82 -8.04
C THR A 385 -1.64 28.57 -6.64
N VAL A 386 -1.60 27.31 -6.24
CA VAL A 386 -1.16 26.96 -4.89
C VAL A 386 0.35 26.94 -4.84
N ARG A 387 0.90 27.75 -3.93
CA ARG A 387 2.33 27.71 -3.58
C ARG A 387 2.58 26.80 -2.39
N ASP A 388 1.80 26.92 -1.31
CA ASP A 388 1.90 26.04 -0.14
C ASP A 388 0.50 25.74 0.40
N GLY A 389 0.31 24.55 0.98
CA GLY A 389 -0.95 24.18 1.61
C GLY A 389 -0.86 22.93 2.49
N ALA A 390 -1.91 22.68 3.26
CA ALA A 390 -2.13 21.39 3.93
C ALA A 390 -3.39 20.76 3.38
N LEU A 391 -3.38 19.44 3.17
CA LEU A 391 -4.48 18.60 2.72
C LEU A 391 -4.90 17.68 3.86
N ALA A 392 -6.17 17.69 4.21
CA ALA A 392 -6.77 16.75 5.15
C ALA A 392 -7.38 15.53 4.42
N ALA A 393 -7.86 14.54 5.17
CA ALA A 393 -8.60 13.41 4.62
C ALA A 393 -9.80 13.87 3.76
N GLY A 394 -9.94 13.28 2.58
CA GLY A 394 -10.94 13.64 1.56
C GLY A 394 -10.55 14.85 0.69
N GLU A 395 -9.39 15.45 0.91
CA GLU A 395 -8.84 16.52 0.07
C GLU A 395 -7.80 15.96 -0.91
N GLY A 396 -7.50 16.72 -1.95
CA GLY A 396 -6.50 16.34 -2.93
C GLY A 396 -5.77 17.53 -3.55
N ALA A 397 -4.72 17.23 -4.31
CA ALA A 397 -4.02 18.18 -5.15
C ALA A 397 -3.93 17.65 -6.58
N PHE A 398 -3.81 18.57 -7.52
CA PHE A 398 -3.47 18.32 -8.90
C PHE A 398 -2.29 19.20 -9.29
N LEU A 399 -1.25 18.59 -9.85
CA LEU A 399 0.00 19.20 -10.24
C LEU A 399 0.19 19.00 -11.75
N ARG A 400 0.52 20.08 -12.46
CA ARG A 400 0.67 20.07 -13.93
C ARG A 400 2.09 19.71 -14.36
N THR A 401 2.24 19.35 -15.63
CA THR A 401 3.55 19.16 -16.27
C THR A 401 4.45 20.37 -16.00
N GLY A 402 5.68 20.10 -15.56
CA GLY A 402 6.66 21.12 -15.22
C GLY A 402 6.51 21.75 -13.83
N ALA A 403 5.44 21.44 -13.08
CA ALA A 403 5.37 21.79 -11.67
C ALA A 403 6.49 21.08 -10.90
N ARG A 404 7.04 21.74 -9.89
CA ARG A 404 8.02 21.16 -8.96
C ARG A 404 7.51 21.32 -7.55
N TYR A 405 7.26 20.21 -6.86
CA TYR A 405 6.70 20.24 -5.52
C TYR A 405 7.34 19.19 -4.61
N ALA A 406 7.24 19.40 -3.31
CA ALA A 406 7.49 18.43 -2.26
C ALA A 406 6.24 18.28 -1.40
N ALA A 407 6.07 17.13 -0.75
CA ALA A 407 5.01 16.92 0.22
C ALA A 407 5.55 16.26 1.47
N ARG A 408 4.91 16.45 2.62
CA ARG A 408 5.29 15.80 3.88
C ARG A 408 4.09 15.60 4.76
N ASN A 409 4.05 14.51 5.52
CA ASN A 409 3.11 14.35 6.60
C ASN A 409 3.44 15.38 7.69
N THR A 410 2.55 16.34 7.89
CA THR A 410 2.68 17.39 8.92
C THR A 410 1.90 17.06 10.20
N GLY A 411 1.17 15.94 10.21
CA GLY A 411 0.42 15.46 11.35
C GLY A 411 1.25 14.59 12.29
N THR A 412 0.61 14.16 13.38
CA THR A 412 1.16 13.20 14.36
C THR A 412 0.77 11.75 14.08
N GLU A 413 -0.19 11.54 13.18
CA GLU A 413 -0.63 10.22 12.72
C GLU A 413 -0.13 9.96 11.29
N PRO A 414 0.00 8.71 10.85
CA PRO A 414 0.32 8.39 9.47
C PRO A 414 -0.70 9.02 8.50
N VAL A 415 -0.18 9.52 7.38
CA VAL A 415 -0.99 9.91 6.23
C VAL A 415 -1.13 8.72 5.31
N VAL A 416 -2.35 8.45 4.86
CA VAL A 416 -2.58 7.53 3.74
C VAL A 416 -3.05 8.37 2.56
N LEU A 417 -2.41 8.21 1.41
CA LEU A 417 -2.80 8.91 0.18
C LEU A 417 -2.72 8.00 -1.04
N VAL A 418 -3.55 8.29 -2.04
CA VAL A 418 -3.42 7.73 -3.39
C VAL A 418 -2.72 8.77 -4.25
N VAL A 419 -1.66 8.36 -4.95
CA VAL A 419 -0.97 9.14 -5.96
C VAL A 419 -1.32 8.54 -7.32
N VAL A 420 -1.79 9.38 -8.24
CA VAL A 420 -2.07 8.99 -9.63
C VAL A 420 -1.24 9.84 -10.56
N ARG A 421 -0.50 9.20 -11.45
CA ARG A 421 0.40 9.85 -12.40
C ARG A 421 0.11 9.40 -13.82
N VAL A 422 0.15 10.33 -14.75
CA VAL A 422 0.08 10.07 -16.20
C VAL A 422 1.46 10.34 -16.76
N VAL A 423 2.23 9.28 -16.98
CA VAL A 423 3.65 9.37 -17.39
C VAL A 423 3.79 9.00 -18.87
N PRO A 424 4.62 9.72 -19.65
CA PRO A 424 4.91 9.33 -21.02
C PRO A 424 5.63 7.98 -21.04
N ASP A 425 5.27 7.11 -22.00
CA ASP A 425 6.03 5.89 -22.24
C ASP A 425 7.37 6.30 -22.84
N VAL A 426 8.46 6.20 -22.07
CA VAL A 426 9.79 6.38 -22.62
C VAL A 426 10.08 5.16 -23.49
N PRO A 427 10.26 5.32 -24.83
CA PRO A 427 10.60 4.18 -25.66
C PRO A 427 11.90 3.58 -25.11
N ALA A 428 11.85 2.30 -24.70
CA ALA A 428 13.03 1.56 -24.28
C ALA A 428 14.11 1.76 -25.36
N GLY A 429 15.22 2.39 -24.95
CA GLY A 429 16.14 3.11 -25.83
C GLY A 429 16.41 2.44 -27.19
N ARG A 430 16.29 3.25 -28.24
CA ARG A 430 16.90 3.01 -29.55
C ARG A 430 18.37 3.39 -29.53
#